data_AF-A0A0M3SJ47-F1
#
_entry.id   AF-A0A0M3SJ47-F1
#
_cell.length_a   1.000
_cell.length_b   1.000
_cell.length_c   1.000
_cell.angle_alpha   90.00
_cell.angle_beta   90.00
_cell.angle_gamma   90.00
#
_symmetry.space_group_name_H-M   'P 1'
#
loop_
_entity.id
_entity.type
_entity.pdbx_description
1 polymer ?
#
loop_
_entity_poly.entity_id
_entity_poly.type
_entity_poly.pdbx_seq_one_letter_code
_entity_poly.pdbx_strand_id
1 'polypeptide(L)' 'MAFNFEQDTDWIFTFCKNCWDFKKFIFNKPINFETKASYNGICVSCKKEQRINLKEARDYYDHLNDHNN' A
#
# COMPACT_ATOMS: atom_id res chain seq x y z
N MET A 1 -8.53 4.02 16.66
CA MET A 1 -7.05 3.97 16.78
C MET A 1 -6.48 4.61 15.53
N ALA A 2 -5.87 5.79 15.64
CA ALA A 2 -5.36 6.51 14.46
C ALA A 2 -4.27 5.67 13.78
N PHE A 3 -4.47 5.33 12.50
CA PHE A 3 -3.42 4.75 11.66
C PHE A 3 -2.38 5.84 11.41
N ASN A 4 -1.31 5.85 12.21
CA ASN A 4 -0.19 6.76 12.01
C ASN A 4 0.59 6.30 10.76
N PHE A 5 0.30 6.94 9.63
CA PHE A 5 1.08 6.87 8.38
C PHE A 5 2.48 7.54 8.51
N GLU A 6 2.88 7.96 9.71
CA GLU A 6 4.11 8.74 9.96
C GLU A 6 5.42 7.93 9.90
N GLN A 7 5.38 6.64 9.59
CA GLN A 7 6.61 5.86 9.42
C GLN A 7 6.61 5.18 8.06
N ASP A 8 7.51 5.67 7.20
CA ASP A 8 8.27 4.92 6.19
C ASP A 8 7.88 3.44 6.13
N THR A 9 6.72 3.15 5.53
CA THR A 9 6.20 1.78 5.58
C THR A 9 6.83 1.05 4.41
N ASP A 10 7.70 0.09 4.68
CA ASP A 10 8.37 -0.71 3.64
C ASP A 10 7.43 -1.74 2.98
N TRP A 11 6.15 -1.74 3.35
CA TRP A 11 5.18 -2.68 2.84
C TRP A 11 3.76 -2.11 2.83
N ILE A 12 2.92 -2.60 1.92
CA ILE A 12 1.48 -2.34 1.94
C ILE A 12 0.72 -3.62 1.68
N PHE A 13 -0.52 -3.66 2.13
CA PHE A 13 -1.46 -4.70 1.74
C PHE A 13 -2.37 -4.16 0.64
N THR A 14 -2.38 -4.80 -0.52
CA THR A 14 -3.23 -4.38 -1.64
C THR A 14 -3.53 -5.55 -2.57
N PHE A 15 -4.45 -5.35 -3.51
CA PHE A 15 -4.83 -6.37 -4.47
C PHE A 15 -3.71 -6.62 -5.49
N CYS A 16 -3.28 -7.88 -5.60
CA CYS A 16 -2.32 -8.29 -6.60
C CYS A 16 -3.03 -8.80 -7.85
N LYS A 17 -2.88 -8.10 -8.98
CA LYS A 17 -3.48 -8.49 -10.26
C LYS A 17 -2.97 -9.85 -10.77
N ASN A 18 -1.75 -10.22 -10.39
CA ASN A 18 -1.15 -11.50 -10.76
C ASN A 18 -1.65 -12.67 -9.89
N CYS A 19 -1.92 -12.43 -8.61
CA CYS A 19 -2.46 -13.47 -7.72
C CYS A 19 -4.00 -13.52 -7.75
N TRP A 20 -4.62 -12.44 -8.22
CA TRP A 20 -6.05 -12.18 -8.13
C TRP A 20 -6.58 -12.21 -6.69
N ASP A 21 -5.75 -11.76 -5.75
CA ASP A 21 -6.02 -11.81 -4.31
C ASP A 21 -5.32 -10.65 -3.58
N PHE A 22 -5.80 -10.30 -2.39
CA PHE A 22 -5.15 -9.30 -1.55
C PHE A 22 -3.87 -9.88 -0.94
N LYS A 23 -2.73 -9.29 -1.30
CA LYS A 23 -1.41 -9.75 -0.87
C LYS A 23 -0.59 -8.61 -0.31
N LYS A 24 0.41 -8.99 0.47
CA LYS A 24 1.43 -8.06 0.96
C LYS A 24 2.41 -7.75 -0.17
N PHE A 25 2.68 -6.47 -0.36
CA PHE A 25 3.71 -5.94 -1.23
C PHE A 25 4.80 -5.32 -0.39
N ILE A 26 6.05 -5.60 -0.73
CA ILE A 26 7.23 -4.99 -0.11
C ILE A 26 7.88 -4.04 -1.10
N PHE A 27 8.54 -3.02 -0.59
CA PHE A 27 9.19 -1.99 -1.39
C PHE A 27 10.66 -1.93 -1.03
N ASN A 28 11.53 -1.80 -2.04
CA ASN A 28 12.97 -1.73 -1.83
C ASN A 28 13.43 -0.42 -1.18
N LYS A 29 12.58 0.60 -1.16
CA LYS A 29 12.82 1.84 -0.42
C LYS A 29 11.55 2.17 0.34
N PRO A 30 11.67 2.83 1.50
CA PRO A 30 10.53 3.24 2.27
C PRO A 30 9.59 4.10 1.42
N ILE A 31 8.31 3.83 1.59
CA ILE A 31 7.26 4.53 0.86
C ILE A 31 6.97 5.82 1.59
N ASN A 32 7.02 6.93 0.86
CA ASN A 32 6.50 8.20 1.33
C ASN A 32 5.16 8.48 0.65
N PHE A 33 4.07 8.34 1.41
CA PHE A 33 2.69 8.56 0.95
C PHE A 33 2.38 10.04 0.66
N GLU A 34 3.22 10.97 1.08
CA GLU A 34 3.03 12.41 0.88
C GLU A 34 3.64 12.91 -0.44
N THR A 35 4.76 12.33 -0.86
CA THR A 35 5.55 12.84 -2.00
C THR A 35 5.36 12.06 -3.30
N LYS A 36 4.89 10.81 -3.27
CA LYS A 36 4.77 9.99 -4.48
C LYS A 36 3.35 9.52 -4.74
N ALA A 37 2.84 9.81 -5.94
CA ALA A 37 1.53 9.33 -6.38
C ALA A 37 1.51 7.80 -6.59
N SER A 38 2.59 7.21 -7.11
CA SER A 38 2.65 5.77 -7.36
C SER A 38 4.05 5.21 -7.17
N TYR A 39 4.13 3.96 -6.74
CA TYR A 39 5.39 3.29 -6.45
C TYR A 39 5.32 1.80 -6.80
N ASN A 40 6.45 1.24 -7.22
CA ASN A 40 6.52 -0.16 -7.64
C ASN A 40 6.79 -1.03 -6.41
N GLY A 41 5.81 -1.88 -6.06
CA GLY A 41 5.93 -2.85 -4.99
C GLY A 41 6.10 -4.25 -5.54
N ILE A 42 6.80 -5.11 -4.80
CA ILE A 42 7.00 -6.51 -5.13
C ILE A 42 6.05 -7.35 -4.28
N CYS A 43 5.18 -8.12 -4.93
CA CYS A 43 4.27 -9.03 -4.21
C CYS A 43 5.08 -10.15 -3.55
N VAL A 44 4.91 -10.38 -2.25
CA VAL A 44 5.62 -11.46 -1.55
C VAL A 44 5.20 -12.86 -2.02
N SER A 45 4.00 -12.99 -2.58
CA SER A 45 3.42 -14.27 -3.00
C SER A 45 3.90 -14.69 -4.39
N CYS A 46 3.76 -13.81 -5.40
CA CYS A 46 4.12 -14.14 -6.78
C CYS A 46 5.47 -13.55 -7.22
N LYS A 47 6.12 -12.75 -6.36
CA LYS A 47 7.39 -12.05 -6.66
C LYS A 47 7.34 -11.16 -7.90
N LYS A 48 6.14 -10.79 -8.35
CA LYS A 48 5.93 -9.87 -9.46
C LYS A 48 5.89 -8.44 -8.94
N GLU A 49 6.54 -7.56 -9.69
CA GLU A 49 6.44 -6.12 -9.49
C GLU A 49 5.08 -5.62 -9.99
N GLN A 50 4.44 -4.77 -9.19
CA GLN A 50 3.21 -4.08 -9.56
C GLN A 50 3.33 -2.62 -9.19
N ARG A 51 2.92 -1.75 -10.11
CA ARG A 51 2.78 -0.32 -9.83
C ARG A 51 1.54 -0.11 -8.97
N ILE A 52 1.75 0.39 -7.75
CA ILE A 52 0.70 0.66 -6.79
C ILE A 52 0.51 2.17 -6.68
N ASN A 53 -0.73 2.62 -6.80
CA ASN A 53 -1.11 4.01 -6.61
C ASN A 53 -1.26 4.27 -5.10
N LEU A 54 -0.32 5.01 -4.53
CA LEU A 54 -0.26 5.28 -3.10
C LEU A 54 -1.35 6.27 -2.68
N LYS A 55 -1.77 7.14 -3.59
CA LYS A 55 -2.87 8.08 -3.37
C LYS A 55 -4.18 7.33 -3.14
N GLU A 56 -4.51 6.37 -4.00
CA GLU A 56 -5.70 5.52 -3.85
C GLU A 56 -5.62 4.61 -2.62
N ALA A 57 -4.44 4.06 -2.32
CA ALA A 57 -4.26 3.27 -1.11
C ALA A 57 -4.52 4.13 0.15
N ARG A 58 -3.99 5.35 0.22
CA ARG A 58 -4.23 6.27 1.32
C ARG A 58 -5.71 6.59 1.47
N ASP A 59 -6.36 6.96 0.37
CA ASP A 59 -7.80 7.28 0.34
C ASP A 59 -8.64 6.10 0.86
N TYR A 60 -8.32 4.88 0.43
CA TYR A 60 -8.96 3.66 0.92
C TYR A 60 -8.79 3.44 2.44
N TYR A 61 -7.58 3.66 2.97
CA TYR A 61 -7.31 3.53 4.41
C TYR A 61 -7.91 4.67 5.25
N ASP A 62 -7.99 5.89 4.69
CA ASP A 62 -8.61 7.05 5.33
C ASP A 62 -10.13 6.84 5.45
N HIS A 63 -10.78 6.39 4.38
CA HIS A 63 -12.21 6.05 4.38
C HIS A 63 -12.55 4.86 5.29
N LEU A 64 -11.65 3.87 5.45
CA LEU A 64 -11.84 2.79 6.42
C LEU A 64 -11.79 3.29 7.88
N ASN A 65 -11.05 4.37 8.16
CA ASN A 65 -11.00 4.97 9.49
C ASN A 65 -12.25 5.80 9.81
N ASP A 66 -12.87 6.42 8.80
CA ASP A 66 -14.04 7.28 8.99
C ASP A 66 -15.28 6.49 9.45
N HIS A 67 -15.36 5.20 9.11
CA HIS A 67 -16.46 4.30 9.52
C HIS A 67 -16.28 3.61 10.88
N ASN A 68 -15.27 3.98 11.66
CA ASN A 68 -14.97 3.34 12.95
C ASN A 68 -15.28 4.22 14.18
N ASN A 69 -16.19 5.21 14.03
CA ASN A 69 -16.66 6.06 15.13
C ASN A 69 -18.13 5.79 15.48
#